data_AF-A0A8K0UPE0-F1
#
_entry.id   AF-A0A8K0UPE0-F1
#
_cell.length_a   1.000
_cell.length_b   1.000
_cell.length_c   1.000
_cell.angle_alpha   90.00
_cell.angle_beta   90.00
_cell.angle_gamma   90.00
#
_symmetry.space_group_name_H-M   'P 1'
#
loop_
_entity.id
_entity.type
_entity.pdbx_description
1 polymer ?
#
loop_
_entity_poly.entity_id
_entity_poly.type
_entity_poly.pdbx_seq_one_letter_code
_entity_poly.pdbx_strand_id
1 'polypeptide(L)'
;MLTSLTAILSVFAAASVAAQGGSGIANCAREYVVQPGDFCDKISAAQNVSTFQLAEVNKATIDPLCDNLFPGETICLGVTGQDCQDIHVVASGDFCASIAAAANIDISLLLTNNPNVNSDCSNIGLGEVLCTANVTIPYTPSTAA
;
A
#
# COMPACT_ATOMS: atom_id res chain seq x y z
N MET A 1 -64.85 -5.37 23.92
CA MET A 1 -63.73 -6.09 23.27
C MET A 1 -62.83 -5.02 22.65
N LEU A 2 -61.61 -4.92 23.15
CA LEU A 2 -60.70 -3.79 22.96
C LEU A 2 -60.07 -3.84 21.56
N THR A 3 -60.15 -2.73 20.83
CA THR A 3 -59.53 -2.53 19.50
C THR A 3 -58.01 -2.52 19.63
N SER A 4 -57.35 -3.54 19.07
CA SER A 4 -55.88 -3.62 19.03
C SER A 4 -55.35 -2.89 17.79
N LEU A 5 -54.85 -1.68 18.00
CA LEU A 5 -54.17 -0.87 16.98
C LEU A 5 -52.72 -1.39 16.88
N THR A 6 -52.41 -2.18 15.85
CA THR A 6 -51.03 -2.59 15.57
C THR A 6 -50.25 -1.39 15.04
N ALA A 7 -49.32 -0.89 15.84
CA ALA A 7 -48.35 0.12 15.42
C ALA A 7 -47.42 -0.49 14.37
N ILE A 8 -47.45 0.07 13.16
CA ILE A 8 -46.51 -0.26 12.09
C ILE A 8 -45.22 0.48 12.43
N LEU A 9 -44.24 -0.24 12.99
CA LEU A 9 -42.90 0.29 13.21
C LEU A 9 -42.19 0.33 11.84
N SER A 10 -42.28 1.47 11.17
CA SER A 10 -41.53 1.74 9.94
C SER A 10 -40.03 1.71 10.27
N VAL A 11 -39.36 0.64 9.84
CA VAL A 11 -37.90 0.57 9.85
C VAL A 11 -37.41 1.50 8.75
N PHE A 12 -36.97 2.70 9.11
CA PHE A 12 -36.16 3.52 8.22
C PHE A 12 -34.80 2.82 8.11
N ALA A 13 -34.62 2.03 7.05
CA ALA A 13 -33.29 1.66 6.60
C ALA A 13 -32.62 2.94 6.07
N ALA A 14 -31.87 3.63 6.94
CA ALA A 14 -30.88 4.58 6.48
C ALA A 14 -29.81 3.76 5.76
N ALA A 15 -29.95 3.60 4.44
CA ALA A 15 -28.82 3.23 3.61
C ALA A 15 -27.82 4.38 3.71
N SER A 16 -26.86 4.26 4.62
CA SER A 16 -25.66 5.07 4.59
C SER A 16 -25.00 4.80 3.23
N VAL A 17 -25.16 5.75 2.31
CA VAL A 17 -24.26 5.85 1.17
C VAL A 17 -22.91 6.17 1.79
N ALA A 18 -22.09 5.15 2.03
CA ALA A 18 -20.67 5.37 2.20
C ALA A 18 -20.22 6.02 0.89
N ALA A 19 -19.97 7.33 0.93
CA ALA A 19 -19.13 7.94 -0.07
C ALA A 19 -17.81 7.18 0.02
N GLN A 20 -17.56 6.26 -0.90
CA GLN A 20 -16.24 5.68 -1.06
C GLN A 20 -15.38 6.82 -1.58
N GLY A 21 -14.79 7.58 -0.65
CA GLY A 21 -13.68 8.45 -0.96
C GLY A 21 -12.58 7.55 -1.48
N GLY A 22 -12.21 7.72 -2.74
CA GLY A 22 -10.94 7.21 -3.23
C GLY A 22 -9.80 7.83 -2.42
N SER A 23 -8.56 7.40 -2.65
CA SER A 23 -7.43 7.87 -1.84
C SER A 23 -7.14 9.37 -1.97
N GLY A 24 -7.81 10.06 -2.90
CA GLY A 24 -7.58 11.48 -3.21
C GLY A 24 -6.25 11.73 -3.92
N ILE A 25 -5.54 10.69 -4.34
CA ILE A 25 -4.27 10.78 -5.06
C ILE A 25 -4.52 10.82 -6.56
N ALA A 26 -4.02 11.86 -7.24
CA ALA A 26 -4.14 11.99 -8.68
C ALA A 26 -3.45 10.83 -9.40
N ASN A 27 -4.08 10.30 -10.45
CA ASN A 27 -3.58 9.19 -11.28
C ASN A 27 -3.28 7.90 -10.51
N CYS A 28 -3.94 7.67 -9.38
CA CYS A 28 -3.86 6.40 -8.69
C CYS A 28 -4.23 5.25 -9.65
N ALA A 29 -3.31 4.31 -9.85
CA ALA A 29 -3.48 3.17 -10.74
C ALA A 29 -4.31 2.07 -10.08
N ARG A 30 -4.13 1.88 -8.77
CA ARG A 30 -4.78 0.83 -7.98
C ARG A 30 -5.06 1.34 -6.58
N GLU A 31 -6.31 1.18 -6.14
CA GLU A 31 -6.74 1.52 -4.79
C GLU A 31 -6.83 0.28 -3.90
N TYR A 32 -6.68 0.49 -2.60
CA TYR A 32 -6.89 -0.53 -1.58
C TYR A 32 -7.63 0.05 -0.38
N VAL A 33 -8.62 -0.69 0.12
CA VAL A 33 -9.33 -0.33 1.35
C VAL A 33 -8.68 -1.07 2.50
N VAL A 34 -8.12 -0.32 3.45
CA VAL A 34 -7.43 -0.86 4.63
C VAL A 34 -8.38 -1.76 5.43
N GLN A 35 -7.94 -2.97 5.74
CA GLN A 35 -8.68 -3.93 6.55
C GLN A 35 -8.20 -3.91 8.02
N PRO A 36 -9.03 -4.36 8.97
CA PRO A 36 -8.59 -4.54 10.35
C PRO A 36 -7.36 -5.46 10.46
N GLY A 37 -6.31 -4.98 11.13
CA GLY A 37 -5.05 -5.71 11.30
C GLY A 37 -4.13 -5.66 10.07
N ASP A 38 -4.35 -4.71 9.16
CA ASP A 38 -3.39 -4.37 8.13
C ASP A 38 -2.28 -3.46 8.65
N PHE A 39 -1.12 -3.63 8.05
CA PHE A 39 0.05 -2.75 8.12
C PHE A 39 0.73 -2.81 6.76
N CYS A 40 1.59 -1.85 6.46
CA CYS A 40 2.05 -1.65 5.09
C CYS A 40 2.75 -2.86 4.49
N ASP A 41 3.67 -3.53 5.19
CA ASP A 41 4.33 -4.73 4.66
C ASP A 41 3.36 -5.87 4.33
N LYS A 42 2.33 -6.06 5.15
CA LYS A 42 1.28 -7.06 4.89
C LYS A 42 0.44 -6.70 3.66
N ILE A 43 0.08 -5.42 3.51
CA ILE A 43 -0.62 -4.94 2.32
C ILE A 43 0.29 -5.10 1.10
N SER A 44 1.54 -4.64 1.19
CA SER A 44 2.54 -4.71 0.15
C SER A 44 2.73 -6.11 -0.40
N ALA A 45 2.91 -7.09 0.49
CA ALA A 45 3.08 -8.49 0.13
C ALA A 45 1.81 -9.08 -0.50
N ALA A 46 0.62 -8.71 -0.01
CA ALA A 46 -0.65 -9.21 -0.52
C ALA A 46 -1.08 -8.55 -1.85
N GLN A 47 -0.65 -7.32 -2.10
CA GLN A 47 -1.11 -6.47 -3.21
C GLN A 47 -0.04 -6.23 -4.28
N ASN A 48 1.10 -6.93 -4.22
CA ASN A 48 2.23 -6.77 -5.16
C ASN A 48 2.62 -5.31 -5.35
N VAL A 49 3.06 -4.67 -4.27
CA VAL A 49 3.60 -3.31 -4.27
C VAL A 49 4.80 -3.24 -3.32
N SER A 50 5.82 -2.43 -3.64
CA SER A 50 6.92 -2.22 -2.70
C SER A 50 6.48 -1.37 -1.51
N THR A 51 7.01 -1.66 -0.31
CA THR A 51 6.71 -0.89 0.90
C THR A 51 7.12 0.57 0.73
N PHE A 52 8.25 0.83 0.08
CA PHE A 52 8.68 2.19 -0.26
C PHE A 52 7.65 2.94 -1.10
N GLN A 53 7.19 2.35 -2.20
CA GLN A 53 6.23 3.00 -3.09
C GLN A 53 4.91 3.28 -2.36
N LEU A 54 4.40 2.31 -1.59
CA LEU A 54 3.17 2.48 -0.84
C LEU A 54 3.27 3.65 0.14
N ALA A 55 4.35 3.73 0.89
CA ALA A 55 4.60 4.84 1.81
C ALA A 55 4.74 6.17 1.06
N GLU A 56 5.54 6.23 0.00
CA GLU A 56 5.84 7.46 -0.74
C GLU A 56 4.59 8.06 -1.41
N VAL A 57 3.75 7.22 -2.02
CA VAL A 57 2.53 7.67 -2.69
C VAL A 57 1.50 8.24 -1.71
N ASN A 58 1.48 7.73 -0.46
CA ASN A 58 0.52 8.14 0.56
C ASN A 58 1.13 8.99 1.68
N LYS A 59 2.36 9.49 1.51
CA LYS A 59 3.12 10.21 2.55
C LYS A 59 2.46 11.48 3.12
N ALA A 60 1.41 11.97 2.48
CA ALA A 60 0.62 13.10 2.98
C ALA A 60 -0.23 12.72 4.20
N THR A 61 -0.58 11.43 4.33
CA THR A 61 -1.44 10.91 5.41
C THR A 61 -0.81 9.76 6.18
N ILE A 62 0.02 8.94 5.54
CA ILE A 62 0.76 7.85 6.17
C ILE A 62 2.14 8.35 6.61
N ASP A 63 2.53 8.03 7.84
CA ASP A 63 3.84 8.40 8.36
C ASP A 63 4.95 7.42 7.92
N PRO A 64 6.25 7.75 8.13
CA PRO A 64 7.34 6.89 7.69
C PRO A 64 7.40 5.51 8.35
N LEU A 65 6.76 5.32 9.52
CA LEU A 65 6.67 4.01 10.18
C LEU A 65 5.50 3.19 9.66
N CYS A 66 4.56 3.81 8.94
CA CYS A 66 3.45 3.16 8.28
C CYS A 66 2.54 2.39 9.28
N ASP A 67 2.47 2.89 10.53
CA ASP A 67 1.73 2.30 11.65
C ASP A 67 0.42 3.05 11.97
N ASN A 68 0.13 4.11 11.22
CA ASN A 68 -1.02 5.00 11.42
C ASN A 68 -2.20 4.72 10.48
N LEU A 69 -2.34 3.49 9.99
CA LEU A 69 -3.45 3.07 9.12
C LEU A 69 -4.78 2.95 9.87
N PHE A 70 -5.87 3.40 9.26
CA PHE A 70 -7.23 3.31 9.75
C PHE A 70 -8.07 2.32 8.93
N PRO A 71 -8.63 1.27 9.54
CA PRO A 71 -9.54 0.36 8.83
C PRO A 71 -10.70 1.09 8.16
N GLY A 72 -10.92 0.80 6.88
CA GLY A 72 -11.93 1.43 6.04
C GLY A 72 -11.47 2.66 5.26
N GLU A 73 -10.26 3.18 5.51
CA GLU A 73 -9.69 4.22 4.65
C GLU A 73 -9.20 3.63 3.31
N THR A 74 -9.25 4.43 2.24
CA THR A 74 -8.74 4.07 0.93
C THR A 74 -7.35 4.66 0.73
N ILE A 75 -6.38 3.82 0.38
CA ILE A 75 -5.01 4.22 0.07
C ILE A 75 -4.70 3.92 -1.40
N CYS A 76 -3.71 4.61 -1.95
CA CYS A 76 -3.24 4.34 -3.30
C CYS A 76 -2.05 3.38 -3.27
N LEU A 77 -2.13 2.25 -3.98
CA LEU A 77 -1.02 1.31 -4.06
C LEU A 77 0.08 1.81 -5.00
N GLY A 78 -0.28 2.53 -6.06
CA GLY A 78 0.69 3.04 -7.02
C GLY A 78 0.05 4.03 -7.96
N VAL A 79 0.86 4.91 -8.55
CA VAL A 79 0.39 5.85 -9.57
C VAL A 79 0.73 5.35 -10.97
N THR A 80 -0.09 5.74 -11.94
CA THR A 80 0.06 5.28 -13.33
C THR A 80 1.45 5.60 -13.88
N GLY A 81 2.16 4.59 -14.38
CA GLY A 81 3.52 4.73 -14.93
C GLY A 81 4.65 4.68 -13.88
N GLN A 82 4.33 4.52 -12.59
CA GLN A 82 5.30 4.42 -11.50
C GLN A 82 4.97 3.27 -10.52
N ASP A 83 4.14 2.32 -10.96
CA ASP A 83 3.68 1.21 -10.13
C ASP A 83 4.57 -0.03 -10.35
N CYS A 84 5.49 -0.27 -9.41
CA CYS A 84 6.32 -1.44 -9.37
C CYS A 84 5.55 -2.67 -8.88
N GLN A 85 5.31 -3.61 -9.79
CA GLN A 85 4.62 -4.87 -9.49
C GLN A 85 5.56 -6.09 -9.48
N ASP A 86 6.79 -5.94 -9.97
CA ASP A 86 7.85 -6.93 -9.78
C ASP A 86 8.46 -6.75 -8.39
N ILE A 87 8.15 -7.66 -7.47
CA ILE A 87 8.48 -7.50 -6.05
C ILE A 87 9.21 -8.71 -5.46
N HIS A 88 9.94 -8.45 -4.38
CA HIS A 88 10.52 -9.47 -3.51
C HIS A 88 10.14 -9.17 -2.06
N VAL A 89 9.59 -10.17 -1.37
CA VAL A 89 9.29 -10.10 0.07
C VAL A 89 10.50 -10.61 0.84
N VAL A 90 11.12 -9.75 1.65
CA VAL A 90 12.34 -10.07 2.40
C VAL A 90 12.10 -11.21 3.38
N ALA A 91 12.90 -12.26 3.26
CA ALA A 91 12.89 -13.45 4.08
C ALA A 91 14.19 -13.58 4.89
N SER A 92 14.21 -14.55 5.81
CA SER A 92 15.39 -14.81 6.63
C SER A 92 16.57 -15.27 5.76
N GLY A 93 17.70 -14.59 5.91
CA GLY A 93 18.92 -14.86 5.14
C GLY A 93 19.07 -14.00 3.88
N ASP A 94 18.07 -13.18 3.54
CA ASP A 94 18.17 -12.25 2.43
C ASP A 94 19.12 -11.08 2.73
N PHE A 95 19.76 -10.61 1.67
CA PHE A 95 20.53 -9.38 1.57
C PHE A 95 20.46 -8.87 0.12
N CYS A 96 20.75 -7.60 -0.10
CA CYS A 96 20.51 -6.95 -1.40
C CYS A 96 21.16 -7.68 -2.57
N ALA A 97 22.38 -8.22 -2.41
CA ALA A 97 23.04 -8.97 -3.47
C ALA A 97 22.32 -10.30 -3.81
N SER A 98 21.76 -11.01 -2.82
CA SER A 98 20.95 -12.21 -3.08
C SER A 98 19.63 -11.90 -3.78
N ILE A 99 18.95 -10.82 -3.36
CA ILE A 99 17.69 -10.35 -3.95
C ILE A 99 17.92 -9.90 -5.40
N ALA A 100 18.93 -9.05 -5.62
CA ALA A 100 19.29 -8.56 -6.95
C ALA A 100 19.67 -9.71 -7.90
N ALA A 101 20.43 -10.70 -7.41
CA ALA A 101 20.78 -11.88 -8.20
C ALA A 101 19.56 -12.73 -8.56
N ALA A 102 18.63 -12.94 -7.62
CA ALA A 102 17.40 -13.70 -7.86
C ALA A 102 16.49 -12.99 -8.89
N ALA A 103 16.45 -11.66 -8.86
CA ALA A 103 15.70 -10.84 -9.81
C ALA A 103 16.46 -10.57 -11.14
N ASN A 104 17.72 -11.01 -11.25
CA ASN A 104 18.59 -10.75 -12.40
C ASN A 104 18.72 -9.24 -12.72
N ILE A 105 18.98 -8.43 -11.70
CA ILE A 105 19.23 -6.98 -11.78
C ILE A 105 20.52 -6.60 -11.06
N ASP A 106 21.05 -5.41 -11.34
CA ASP A 106 22.16 -4.84 -10.58
C ASP A 106 21.71 -4.37 -9.18
N ILE A 107 22.60 -4.49 -8.19
CA ILE A 107 22.34 -3.95 -6.84
C ILE A 107 22.07 -2.44 -6.90
N SER A 108 22.75 -1.70 -7.77
CA SER A 108 22.50 -0.27 -7.95
C SER A 108 21.08 0.02 -8.42
N LEU A 109 20.53 -0.80 -9.31
CA LEU A 109 19.15 -0.68 -9.76
C LEU A 109 18.17 -1.04 -8.63
N LEU A 110 18.45 -2.12 -7.88
CA LEU A 110 17.66 -2.48 -6.69
C LEU A 110 17.59 -1.30 -5.71
N LEU A 111 18.72 -0.70 -5.35
CA LEU A 111 18.76 0.44 -4.43
C LEU A 111 18.10 1.70 -5.01
N THR A 112 18.22 1.91 -6.33
CA THR A 112 17.53 3.02 -7.01
C THR A 112 16.00 2.88 -6.91
N ASN A 113 15.49 1.66 -7.06
CA ASN A 113 14.07 1.36 -6.97
C ASN A 113 13.55 1.22 -5.53
N ASN A 114 14.44 1.23 -4.52
CA ASN A 114 14.11 1.17 -3.10
C ASN A 114 14.92 2.20 -2.29
N PRO A 115 14.66 3.52 -2.44
CA PRO A 115 15.43 4.58 -1.79
C PRO A 115 15.43 4.58 -0.25
N ASN A 116 14.54 3.82 0.39
CA ASN A 116 14.58 3.60 1.84
C ASN A 116 15.70 2.63 2.26
N VAL A 117 16.22 1.81 1.35
CA VAL A 117 17.27 0.83 1.64
C VAL A 117 18.64 1.49 1.54
N ASN A 118 19.46 1.35 2.58
CA ASN A 118 20.79 1.91 2.60
C ASN A 118 21.78 1.10 1.74
N SER A 119 22.93 1.69 1.43
CA SER A 119 23.96 1.07 0.57
C SER A 119 24.50 -0.25 1.11
N ASP A 120 24.49 -0.42 2.43
CA ASP A 120 24.98 -1.62 3.12
C ASP A 120 23.91 -2.71 3.23
N CYS A 121 22.68 -2.42 2.78
CA CYS A 121 21.50 -3.26 2.93
C CYS A 121 21.21 -3.70 4.37
N SER A 122 21.66 -2.91 5.35
CA SER A 122 21.63 -3.28 6.78
C SER A 122 20.31 -2.95 7.47
N ASN A 123 19.39 -2.29 6.75
CA ASN A 123 18.13 -1.80 7.29
C ASN A 123 16.88 -2.47 6.68
N ILE A 124 17.03 -3.57 5.94
CA ILE A 124 15.88 -4.34 5.46
C ILE A 124 15.30 -5.22 6.57
N GLY A 125 13.97 -5.22 6.70
CA GLY A 125 13.23 -6.01 7.68
C GLY A 125 12.60 -7.26 7.11
N LEU A 126 12.35 -8.28 7.94
CA LEU A 126 11.56 -9.45 7.52
C LEU A 126 10.14 -9.02 7.14
N GLY A 127 9.67 -9.45 5.97
CA GLY A 127 8.36 -9.10 5.43
C GLY A 127 8.32 -7.78 4.66
N GLU A 128 9.36 -6.96 4.74
CA GLU A 128 9.49 -5.76 3.90
C GLU A 128 9.48 -6.15 2.42
N VAL A 129 8.84 -5.34 1.58
CA VAL A 129 8.68 -5.64 0.16
C VAL A 129 9.49 -4.67 -0.70
N LEU A 130 10.48 -5.20 -1.42
CA LEU A 130 11.34 -4.44 -2.31
C LEU A 130 10.84 -4.55 -3.76
N CYS A 131 10.90 -3.43 -4.48
CA CYS A 131 10.74 -3.38 -5.93
C CYS A 131 11.96 -3.99 -6.62
N THR A 132 11.74 -4.96 -7.51
CA THR A 132 12.77 -5.70 -8.24
C THR A 132 12.66 -5.56 -9.76
N ALA A 133 11.87 -4.58 -10.23
CA ALA A 133 11.74 -4.27 -11.64
C ALA A 133 13.11 -4.05 -12.30
N ASN A 134 13.25 -4.56 -13.53
CA ASN A 134 14.48 -4.45 -14.33
C ASN A 134 14.64 -3.09 -15.04
N VAL A 135 13.81 -2.11 -14.66
CA VAL A 135 13.85 -0.72 -15.11
C VAL A 135 13.73 0.19 -13.89
N THR A 136 14.26 1.41 -14.01
CA THR A 136 14.11 2.42 -12.97
C THR A 136 12.65 2.88 -12.88
N ILE A 137 12.09 2.85 -11.67
CA ILE A 137 10.76 3.37 -11.39
C ILE A 137 10.87 4.83 -10.95
N PRO A 138 10.32 5.79 -11.72
CA PRO A 138 10.49 7.21 -11.44
C PRO A 138 9.45 7.68 -10.43
N TYR A 139 9.60 7.31 -9.15
CA TYR A 139 8.69 7.76 -8.10
C TYR A 139 8.68 9.28 -8.02
N THR A 140 7.53 9.88 -8.29
CA THR A 140 7.29 11.31 -8.10
C THR A 140 6.41 11.50 -6.88
N PRO A 141 6.65 12.54 -6.05
CA PRO A 141 5.74 12.91 -4.98
C PRO A 141 4.30 12.97 -5.49
N SER A 142 3.39 12.30 -4.79
CA SER A 142 1.97 12.41 -5.12
C SER A 142 1.49 13.84 -4.89
N THR A 143 0.67 14.33 -5.81
CA THR A 143 -0.11 15.54 -5.60
C THR A 143 -1.55 15.13 -5.30
N ALA A 144 -2.16 15.78 -4.31
CA ALA A 144 -3.59 15.66 -4.09
C ALA A 144 -4.34 16.03 -5.39
N ALA A 145 -5.36 15.24 -5.73
CA ALA A 145 -6.22 15.45 -6.89
C ALA A 145 -7.13 16.66 -6.72
#